data_AF-A0A099P124-F1
#
_entry.id   AF-A0A099P124-F1
#
_cell.length_a   1.000
_cell.length_b   1.000
_cell.length_c   1.000
_cell.angle_alpha   90.00
_cell.angle_beta   90.00
_cell.angle_gamma   90.00
#
_symmetry.space_group_name_H-M   'P 1'
#
loop_
_entity.id
_entity.type
_entity.pdbx_description
1 polymer ?
#
loop_
_entity_poly.entity_id
_entity_poly.type
_entity_poly.pdbx_seq_one_letter_code
_entity_poly.pdbx_strand_id
1 'polypeptide(L)'
;MTTVTVDDFKRLIHPLETHPLLTPKEANNLTYQIIELLMDKPCTSQLLQLLARYLTPQAYDALVEERIINHHCGYPLCPYSSSSIHDGEVNTVAKRLNMRAYYKTRYCSKRHYQCSEVFKRQLNSDALFMRVDLDREWFTEGSIENGIVLLEEEEGVVKSLNGLTID
;
A
#
# COMPACT_ATOMS: atom_id res chain seq x y z
N MET A 1 -2.92 0.88 -19.17
CA MET A 1 -3.31 0.60 -17.77
C MET A 1 -3.55 1.92 -17.08
N THR A 2 -4.74 2.13 -16.52
CA THR A 2 -5.08 3.35 -15.79
C THR A 2 -4.53 3.25 -14.38
N THR A 3 -3.72 4.23 -13.97
CA THR A 3 -3.15 4.29 -12.61
C THR A 3 -4.13 5.00 -11.71
N VAL A 4 -4.32 4.48 -10.49
CA VAL A 4 -5.21 5.06 -9.49
C VAL A 4 -4.54 6.23 -8.78
N THR A 5 -5.27 7.33 -8.64
CA THR A 5 -4.82 8.62 -8.12
C THR A 5 -5.56 9.02 -6.85
N VAL A 6 -5.07 10.07 -6.18
CA VAL A 6 -5.73 10.65 -5.01
C VAL A 6 -7.18 11.08 -5.33
N ASP A 7 -7.45 11.58 -6.54
CA ASP A 7 -8.79 11.98 -6.96
C ASP A 7 -9.77 10.80 -7.07
N ASP A 8 -9.28 9.62 -7.46
CA ASP A 8 -10.09 8.40 -7.47
C ASP A 8 -10.53 8.02 -6.06
N PHE A 9 -9.59 8.09 -5.11
CA PHE A 9 -9.87 7.82 -3.70
C PHE A 9 -10.75 8.90 -3.05
N LYS A 10 -10.61 10.16 -3.45
CA LYS A 10 -11.47 11.25 -2.99
C LYS A 10 -12.94 11.00 -3.31
N ARG A 11 -13.24 10.48 -4.50
CA ARG A 11 -14.62 10.10 -4.87
C ARG A 11 -15.19 8.99 -4.00
N LEU A 12 -14.34 8.05 -3.58
CA LEU A 12 -14.72 6.92 -2.73
C LEU A 12 -15.02 7.37 -1.30
N ILE A 13 -14.19 8.25 -0.74
CA ILE A 13 -14.33 8.70 0.66
C ILE A 13 -15.31 9.87 0.84
N HIS A 14 -15.71 10.56 -0.23
CA HIS A 14 -16.64 11.69 -0.18
C HIS A 14 -17.87 11.51 0.74
N PRO A 15 -18.54 10.33 0.79
CA PRO A 15 -19.67 10.10 1.70
C PRO A 15 -19.30 10.08 3.19
N LEU A 16 -18.01 9.93 3.51
CA LEU A 16 -17.45 9.80 4.85
C LEU A 16 -16.59 11.00 5.26
N GLU A 17 -16.36 11.98 4.36
CA GLU A 17 -15.47 13.13 4.60
C GLU A 17 -15.87 13.98 5.82
N THR A 18 -17.16 13.98 6.18
CA THR A 18 -17.68 14.75 7.32
C THR A 18 -17.72 13.96 8.63
N HIS A 19 -17.34 12.67 8.60
CA HIS A 19 -17.40 11.79 9.77
C HIS A 19 -16.03 11.81 10.48
N PRO A 20 -15.90 12.46 11.66
CA PRO A 20 -14.63 12.51 12.38
C PRO A 20 -14.21 11.13 12.91
N LEU A 21 -15.19 10.23 13.10
CA LEU A 21 -15.02 8.84 13.51
C LEU A 21 -15.87 7.95 12.62
N LEU A 22 -15.29 6.82 12.22
CA LEU A 22 -16.01 5.79 11.49
C LEU A 22 -16.63 4.81 12.46
N THR A 23 -17.84 4.35 12.17
CA THR A 23 -18.36 3.13 12.80
C THR A 23 -17.56 1.91 12.33
N PRO A 24 -17.54 0.79 13.08
CA PRO A 24 -16.88 -0.44 12.64
C PRO A 24 -17.35 -0.91 11.26
N LYS A 25 -18.64 -0.70 10.93
CA LYS A 25 -19.21 -1.05 9.63
C LYS A 25 -18.64 -0.17 8.51
N GLU A 26 -18.59 1.15 8.71
CA GLU A 26 -18.04 2.08 7.72
C GLU A 26 -16.55 1.83 7.50
N ALA A 27 -15.79 1.61 8.58
CA ALA A 27 -14.36 1.30 8.51
C ALA A 27 -14.09 0.01 7.72
N ASN A 28 -14.86 -1.05 7.97
CA ASN A 28 -14.75 -2.30 7.20
C ASN A 28 -15.11 -2.09 5.72
N ASN A 29 -16.21 -1.39 5.45
CA ASN A 29 -16.62 -1.08 4.07
C ASN A 29 -15.58 -0.25 3.32
N LEU A 30 -14.98 0.75 3.98
CA LEU A 30 -13.92 1.58 3.40
C LEU A 30 -12.68 0.72 3.09
N THR A 31 -12.30 -0.18 4.01
CA THR A 31 -11.19 -1.12 3.80
C THR A 31 -11.41 -1.98 2.56
N TYR A 32 -12.62 -2.55 2.39
CA TYR A 32 -12.94 -3.35 1.20
C TYR A 32 -12.92 -2.53 -0.09
N GLN A 33 -13.45 -1.31 -0.06
CA GLN A 33 -13.43 -0.43 -1.24
C GLN A 33 -12.01 -0.01 -1.62
N ILE A 34 -11.11 0.19 -0.66
CA ILE A 34 -9.67 0.45 -0.94
C ILE A 34 -9.03 -0.77 -1.62
N ILE A 35 -9.33 -1.98 -1.13
CA ILE A 35 -8.80 -3.22 -1.71
C ILE A 35 -9.31 -3.39 -3.15
N GLU A 36 -10.61 -3.23 -3.37
CA GLU A 36 -11.23 -3.32 -4.69
C GLU A 36 -10.66 -2.27 -5.67
N LEU A 37 -10.41 -1.06 -5.19
CA LEU A 37 -9.83 0.02 -5.99
C LEU A 37 -8.40 -0.33 -6.48
N LEU A 38 -7.65 -1.11 -5.72
CA LEU A 38 -6.22 -1.36 -5.95
C LEU A 38 -5.85 -2.82 -6.31
N MET A 39 -6.80 -3.75 -6.36
CA MET A 39 -6.49 -5.17 -6.59
C MET A 39 -6.03 -5.46 -8.03
N ASP A 40 -6.47 -4.67 -9.02
CA ASP A 40 -6.20 -4.88 -10.44
C ASP A 40 -5.38 -3.75 -11.12
N LYS A 41 -5.14 -2.65 -10.41
CA LYS A 41 -4.49 -1.45 -10.95
C LYS A 41 -3.35 -0.98 -10.06
N PRO A 42 -2.27 -0.41 -10.63
CA PRO A 42 -1.27 0.28 -9.84
C PRO A 42 -1.80 1.61 -9.31
N CYS A 43 -1.26 2.11 -8.20
CA CYS A 43 -1.51 3.48 -7.72
C CYS A 43 -0.29 4.39 -7.85
N THR A 44 -0.53 5.69 -7.66
CA THR A 44 0.52 6.71 -7.48
C THR A 44 1.14 6.65 -6.08
N SER A 45 2.39 7.10 -5.95
CA SER A 45 3.09 7.22 -4.65
C SER A 45 2.28 8.03 -3.63
N GLN A 46 1.76 9.18 -4.06
CA GLN A 46 0.95 10.06 -3.22
C GLN A 46 -0.29 9.33 -2.68
N LEU A 47 -0.99 8.57 -3.53
CA LEU A 47 -2.12 7.78 -3.07
C LEU A 47 -1.68 6.70 -2.07
N LEU A 48 -0.57 6.00 -2.32
CA LEU A 48 -0.10 4.96 -1.39
C LEU A 48 0.27 5.55 -0.01
N GLN A 49 0.95 6.70 0.02
CA GLN A 49 1.24 7.44 1.26
C GLN A 49 -0.06 7.83 1.98
N LEU A 50 -1.03 8.41 1.26
CA LEU A 50 -2.33 8.76 1.81
C LEU A 50 -3.06 7.55 2.42
N LEU A 51 -3.03 6.41 1.74
CA LEU A 51 -3.71 5.20 2.19
C LEU A 51 -3.13 4.63 3.48
N ALA A 52 -1.91 5.00 3.89
CA ALA A 52 -1.37 4.61 5.19
C ALA A 52 -2.25 5.08 6.36
N ARG A 53 -2.96 6.20 6.18
CA ARG A 53 -3.94 6.72 7.15
C ARG A 53 -5.15 5.80 7.33
N TYR A 54 -5.48 5.00 6.31
CA TYR A 54 -6.68 4.16 6.27
C TYR A 54 -6.37 2.65 6.40
N LEU A 55 -5.14 2.23 6.13
CA LEU A 55 -4.74 0.83 6.16
C LEU A 55 -4.14 0.42 7.51
N THR A 56 -4.45 -0.81 7.90
CA THR A 56 -3.69 -1.58 8.91
C THR A 56 -2.71 -2.52 8.20
N PRO A 57 -1.70 -3.07 8.90
CA PRO A 57 -0.86 -4.12 8.34
C PRO A 57 -1.66 -5.31 7.80
N GLN A 58 -2.74 -5.71 8.48
CA GLN A 58 -3.61 -6.80 8.08
C GLN A 58 -4.42 -6.46 6.82
N ALA A 59 -4.96 -5.25 6.73
CA ALA A 59 -5.67 -4.78 5.54
C ALA A 59 -4.72 -4.71 4.33
N TYR A 60 -3.48 -4.28 4.54
CA TYR A 60 -2.47 -4.26 3.49
C TYR A 60 -2.05 -5.66 3.05
N ASP A 61 -1.88 -6.61 3.97
CA ASP A 61 -1.62 -8.01 3.61
C ASP A 61 -2.79 -8.60 2.78
N ALA A 62 -4.04 -8.25 3.10
CA ALA A 62 -5.21 -8.64 2.31
C ALA A 62 -5.20 -8.02 0.90
N LEU A 63 -4.86 -6.73 0.78
CA LEU A 63 -4.66 -6.09 -0.53
C LEU A 63 -3.58 -6.81 -1.36
N VAL A 64 -2.45 -7.14 -0.73
CA VAL A 64 -1.36 -7.88 -1.39
C VAL A 64 -1.87 -9.23 -1.88
N GLU A 65 -2.63 -9.96 -1.06
CA GLU A 65 -3.23 -11.24 -1.43
C GLU A 65 -4.18 -11.12 -2.63
N GLU A 66 -5.10 -10.16 -2.62
CA GLU A 66 -6.01 -9.90 -3.74
C GLU A 66 -5.27 -9.53 -5.02
N ARG A 67 -4.21 -8.71 -4.94
CA ARG A 67 -3.37 -8.41 -6.11
C ARG A 67 -2.74 -9.67 -6.69
N ILE A 68 -2.25 -10.57 -5.85
CA ILE A 68 -1.62 -11.83 -6.28
C ILE A 68 -2.65 -12.77 -6.92
N ILE A 69 -3.86 -12.85 -6.36
CA ILE A 69 -5.00 -13.59 -6.93
C ILE A 69 -5.29 -13.09 -8.35
N ASN A 70 -5.21 -11.78 -8.57
CA ASN A 70 -5.38 -11.15 -9.89
C ASN A 70 -4.11 -11.16 -10.75
N HIS A 71 -3.08 -11.93 -10.40
CA HIS A 71 -1.80 -12.03 -11.12
C HIS A 71 -0.99 -10.73 -11.20
N HIS A 72 -1.22 -9.78 -10.28
CA HIS A 72 -0.46 -8.55 -10.15
C HIS A 72 0.63 -8.66 -9.08
N CYS A 73 1.74 -7.96 -9.30
CA CYS A 73 2.77 -7.81 -8.27
C CYS A 73 2.14 -7.26 -6.99
N GLY A 74 2.40 -7.90 -5.85
CA GLY A 74 1.79 -7.54 -4.57
C GLY A 74 2.06 -6.10 -4.14
N TYR A 75 3.11 -5.46 -4.64
CA TYR A 75 3.39 -4.06 -4.35
C TYR A 75 2.47 -3.11 -5.14
N PRO A 76 1.67 -2.23 -4.49
CA PRO A 76 0.64 -1.43 -5.16
C PRO A 76 1.11 -0.43 -6.21
N LEU A 77 2.36 0.07 -6.15
CA LEU A 77 2.89 0.96 -7.19
C LEU A 77 3.28 0.22 -8.47
N CYS A 78 3.37 -1.12 -8.43
CA CYS A 78 3.89 -1.89 -9.54
C CYS A 78 2.80 -2.18 -10.59
N PRO A 79 3.00 -1.80 -11.87
CA PRO A 79 2.08 -2.15 -12.95
C PRO A 79 2.27 -3.58 -13.47
N TYR A 80 3.33 -4.28 -13.03
CA TYR A 80 3.66 -5.60 -13.55
C TYR A 80 2.63 -6.66 -13.14
N SER A 81 2.14 -7.40 -14.13
CA SER A 81 1.33 -8.59 -13.95
C SER A 81 1.90 -9.77 -14.74
N SER A 82 1.73 -10.98 -14.22
CA SER A 82 2.21 -12.22 -14.84
C SER A 82 1.51 -13.41 -14.21
N SER A 83 1.20 -14.44 -15.00
CA SER A 83 0.71 -15.73 -14.49
C SER A 83 1.71 -16.44 -13.57
N SER A 84 2.99 -16.05 -13.61
CA SER A 84 3.99 -16.52 -12.65
C SER A 84 3.76 -15.99 -11.23
N ILE A 85 3.03 -14.87 -11.11
CA ILE A 85 2.53 -14.36 -9.84
C ILE A 85 1.23 -15.09 -9.54
N HIS A 86 1.28 -15.91 -8.51
CA HIS A 86 0.15 -16.69 -8.04
C HIS A 86 0.46 -17.12 -6.61
N ASP A 87 -0.57 -17.28 -5.80
CA ASP A 87 -0.43 -18.05 -4.58
C ASP A 87 -0.43 -19.52 -5.01
N GLY A 88 0.73 -20.02 -5.44
CA GLY A 88 0.96 -21.46 -5.48
C GLY A 88 0.75 -22.02 -4.07
N GLU A 89 0.65 -23.34 -3.90
CA GLU A 89 0.63 -23.98 -2.58
C GLU A 89 1.97 -23.74 -1.84
N VAL A 90 2.26 -22.49 -1.47
CA VAL A 90 3.42 -22.10 -0.71
C VAL A 90 3.11 -22.53 0.69
N ASN A 91 3.61 -23.72 1.03
CA ASN A 91 3.53 -24.32 2.36
C ASN A 91 3.69 -23.22 3.43
N THR A 92 2.78 -23.18 4.42
CA THR A 92 2.76 -22.15 5.47
C THR A 92 4.11 -22.02 6.20
N VAL A 93 4.92 -23.08 6.17
CA VAL A 93 6.30 -23.12 6.63
C VAL A 93 7.22 -22.20 5.81
N ALA A 94 7.09 -22.15 4.48
CA ALA A 94 7.86 -21.25 3.62
C ALA A 94 7.49 -19.77 3.81
N LYS A 95 6.21 -19.47 4.13
CA LYS A 95 5.73 -18.14 4.56
C LYS A 95 6.40 -17.74 5.89
N ARG A 96 6.44 -18.64 6.88
CA ARG A 96 7.09 -18.39 8.19
C ARG A 96 8.61 -18.24 8.10
N LEU A 97 9.28 -19.03 7.27
CA LEU A 97 10.74 -19.05 7.15
C LEU A 97 11.28 -18.01 6.15
N ASN A 98 10.42 -17.13 5.62
CA ASN A 98 10.76 -16.11 4.62
C ASN A 98 11.64 -16.65 3.48
N MET A 99 11.31 -17.85 3.00
CA MET A 99 12.13 -18.54 2.02
C MET A 99 12.19 -17.75 0.71
N ARG A 100 13.28 -17.88 -0.05
CA ARG A 100 13.46 -17.18 -1.33
C ARG A 100 12.34 -17.45 -2.34
N ALA A 101 11.65 -18.59 -2.22
CA ALA A 101 10.47 -18.93 -3.02
C ALA A 101 9.26 -18.03 -2.70
N TYR A 102 9.11 -17.59 -1.45
CA TYR A 102 7.94 -16.85 -0.96
C TYR A 102 7.73 -15.51 -1.67
N TYR A 103 8.79 -14.70 -1.83
CA TYR A 103 8.62 -13.40 -2.51
C TYR A 103 8.54 -13.54 -4.03
N LYS A 104 9.11 -14.60 -4.63
CA LYS A 104 9.15 -14.79 -6.08
C LYS A 104 7.79 -15.08 -6.70
N THR A 105 6.89 -15.71 -5.95
CA THR A 105 5.52 -16.01 -6.41
C THR A 105 4.55 -14.86 -6.15
N ARG A 106 4.95 -13.86 -5.35
CA ARG A 106 4.09 -12.76 -4.87
C ARG A 106 4.49 -11.39 -5.40
N TYR A 107 5.76 -11.21 -5.76
CA TYR A 107 6.33 -9.95 -6.22
C TYR A 107 7.18 -10.20 -7.47
N CYS A 108 7.21 -9.23 -8.38
CA CYS A 108 8.02 -9.34 -9.60
C CYS A 108 9.53 -9.28 -9.32
N SER A 109 9.94 -8.76 -8.15
CA SER A 109 11.34 -8.64 -7.78
C SER A 109 11.52 -8.64 -6.25
N LYS A 110 12.74 -8.95 -5.80
CA LYS A 110 13.13 -8.78 -4.39
C LYS A 110 12.97 -7.32 -3.93
N ARG A 111 13.17 -6.36 -4.84
CA ARG A 111 13.04 -4.93 -4.55
C ARG A 111 11.61 -4.58 -4.15
N HIS A 112 10.61 -4.96 -4.94
CA HIS A 112 9.22 -4.67 -4.60
C HIS A 112 8.72 -5.39 -3.35
N TYR A 113 9.26 -6.58 -3.07
CA TYR A 113 9.05 -7.21 -1.77
C TYR A 113 9.57 -6.32 -0.62
N GLN A 114 10.78 -5.76 -0.76
CA GLN A 114 11.34 -4.85 0.26
C GLN A 114 10.55 -3.54 0.37
N CYS A 115 10.18 -2.89 -0.74
CA CYS A 115 9.34 -1.69 -0.72
C CYS A 115 7.99 -1.95 -0.03
N SER A 116 7.34 -3.07 -0.36
CA SER A 116 6.08 -3.50 0.24
C SER A 116 6.19 -3.71 1.75
N GLU A 117 7.25 -4.40 2.20
CA GLU A 117 7.48 -4.65 3.63
C GLU A 117 7.85 -3.38 4.41
N VAL A 118 8.62 -2.47 3.82
CA VAL A 118 8.95 -1.17 4.43
C VAL A 118 7.68 -0.32 4.60
N PHE A 119 6.84 -0.24 3.57
CA PHE A 119 5.55 0.45 3.67
C PHE A 119 4.67 -0.18 4.77
N LYS A 120 4.48 -1.51 4.75
CA LYS A 120 3.64 -2.21 5.73
C LYS A 120 4.05 -1.97 7.18
N ARG A 121 5.35 -1.92 7.46
CA ARG A 121 5.90 -1.71 8.82
C ARG A 121 5.60 -0.33 9.40
N GLN A 122 5.27 0.65 8.55
CA GLN A 122 4.94 2.00 8.98
C GLN A 122 3.44 2.17 9.28
N LEU A 123 2.62 1.17 8.94
CA LEU A 123 1.17 1.25 9.11
C LEU A 123 0.77 1.11 10.58
N ASN A 124 -0.19 1.92 11.00
CA ASN A 124 -0.78 1.83 12.33
C ASN A 124 -1.53 0.48 12.49
N SER A 125 -1.24 -0.27 13.55
CA SER A 125 -1.90 -1.54 13.88
C SER A 125 -3.30 -1.39 14.46
N ASP A 126 -3.65 -0.20 14.96
CA ASP A 126 -4.96 0.08 15.51
C ASP A 126 -6.04 0.01 14.44
N ALA A 127 -7.18 -0.54 14.83
CA ALA A 127 -8.34 -0.67 13.96
C ALA A 127 -8.77 0.69 13.40
N LEU A 128 -9.16 0.72 12.13
CA LEU A 128 -9.47 1.97 11.44
C LEU A 128 -10.57 2.80 12.14
N PHE A 129 -11.59 2.16 12.71
CA PHE A 129 -12.66 2.85 13.43
C PHE A 129 -12.21 3.53 14.76
N MET A 130 -11.03 3.18 15.28
CA MET A 130 -10.45 3.79 16.48
C MET A 130 -9.61 5.04 16.15
N ARG A 131 -9.37 5.32 14.86
CA ARG A 131 -8.54 6.45 14.43
C ARG A 131 -9.38 7.72 14.45
N VAL A 132 -8.87 8.73 15.14
CA VAL A 132 -9.45 10.08 15.20
C VAL A 132 -8.98 10.93 14.03
N ASP A 133 -9.66 12.05 13.82
CA ASP A 133 -9.30 13.09 12.85
C ASP A 133 -9.17 12.55 11.42
N LEU A 134 -10.03 11.63 10.99
CA LEU A 134 -10.04 11.09 9.62
C LEU A 134 -10.61 12.06 8.57
N ASP A 135 -11.24 13.13 9.03
CA ASP A 135 -11.80 14.27 8.28
C ASP A 135 -10.77 15.39 8.03
N ARG A 136 -9.62 15.37 8.73
CA ARG A 136 -8.54 16.36 8.52
C ARG A 136 -8.03 16.35 7.07
N GLU A 137 -7.80 17.54 6.52
CA GLU A 137 -7.23 17.74 5.19
C GLU A 137 -5.92 16.96 4.97
N TRP A 138 -5.83 16.34 3.80
CA TRP A 138 -4.68 15.53 3.39
C TRP A 138 -3.46 16.39 3.10
N PHE A 139 -2.28 15.81 3.35
CA PHE A 139 -0.96 16.39 3.10
C PHE A 139 -0.71 17.73 3.82
N THR A 140 -1.41 17.97 4.93
CA THR A 140 -1.15 19.11 5.82
C THR A 140 0.05 18.87 6.73
N GLU A 141 0.65 19.93 7.26
CA GLU A 141 1.82 19.82 8.15
C GLU A 141 1.53 18.91 9.35
N GLY A 142 2.38 17.90 9.56
CA GLY A 142 2.21 16.91 10.63
C GLY A 142 1.10 15.88 10.40
N SER A 143 0.59 15.73 9.17
CA SER A 143 -0.28 14.60 8.83
C SER A 143 0.51 13.29 8.72
N ILE A 144 -0.16 12.16 8.93
CA ILE A 144 0.47 10.83 9.00
C ILE A 144 1.12 10.48 7.66
N GLU A 145 0.41 10.73 6.56
CA GLU A 145 0.86 10.41 5.21
C GLU A 145 2.16 11.13 4.80
N ASN A 146 2.40 12.33 5.34
CA ASN A 146 3.65 13.07 5.13
C ASN A 146 4.86 12.42 5.83
N GLY A 147 4.63 11.58 6.84
CA GLY A 147 5.67 10.81 7.52
C GLY A 147 5.94 9.44 6.90
N ILE A 148 5.19 9.04 5.86
CA ILE A 148 5.33 7.73 5.23
C ILE A 148 6.44 7.76 4.19
N VAL A 149 7.44 6.92 4.44
CA VAL A 149 8.62 6.77 3.60
C VAL A 149 8.41 5.63 2.60
N LEU A 150 8.51 5.95 1.30
CA LEU A 150 8.57 4.95 0.24
C LEU A 150 10.04 4.71 -0.13
N LEU A 151 10.46 3.45 -0.11
CA LEU A 151 11.88 3.08 -0.22
C LEU A 151 12.52 3.55 -1.54
N GLU A 152 11.76 3.55 -2.63
CA GLU A 152 12.19 4.06 -3.93
C GLU A 152 12.42 5.57 -3.98
N GLU A 153 11.75 6.35 -3.12
CA GLU A 153 11.90 7.80 -3.07
C GLU A 153 13.17 8.19 -2.31
N GLU A 154 13.44 7.54 -1.18
CA GLU A 154 14.69 7.70 -0.40
C GLU A 154 15.94 7.36 -1.23
N GLU A 155 15.91 6.23 -1.94
CA GLU A 155 17.03 5.86 -2.81
C GLU A 155 17.23 6.86 -3.96
N GLY A 156 16.15 7.47 -4.46
CA GLY A 156 16.19 8.52 -5.47
C GLY A 156 16.89 9.78 -4.97
N VAL A 157 16.62 10.18 -3.73
CA VAL A 157 17.28 11.30 -3.07
C VAL A 157 18.77 11.01 -2.85
N VAL A 158 19.12 9.83 -2.31
CA VAL A 158 20.53 9.44 -2.09
C VAL A 158 21.30 9.36 -3.42
N LYS A 159 20.70 8.84 -4.49
CA LYS A 159 21.33 8.82 -5.81
C LYS A 159 21.48 10.21 -6.41
N SER A 160 20.51 11.10 -6.21
CA SER A 160 20.58 12.49 -6.71
C SER A 160 21.65 13.30 -5.96
N LEU A 161 21.78 13.10 -4.65
CA LEU A 161 22.84 13.71 -3.84
C LEU A 161 24.23 13.16 -4.19
N ASN A 162 24.34 11.83 -4.41
CA ASN A 162 25.60 11.20 -4.82
C ASN A 162 25.95 11.46 -6.30
N GLY A 163 24.99 11.90 -7.11
CA GLY A 163 25.19 12.35 -8.48
C GLY A 163 25.57 13.83 -8.60
N LEU A 164 25.58 14.57 -7.49
CA LEU A 164 26.03 15.98 -7.38
C LEU A 164 27.46 16.10 -6.83
N THR A 165 28.20 15.00 -6.74
CA THR A 165 29.64 15.02 -6.47
C THR A 165 30.43 14.57 -7.69
N ILE A 166 31.30 15.47 -8.18
CA ILE A 166 32.21 15.42 -9.33
C ILE A 166 31.46 15.79 -10.64
N ASP A 167 31.60 16.98 -11.26
CA ASP A 167 32.71 17.94 -11.38
C ASP A 167 32.33 19.41 -11.06
#